data_AF-A0A5D3DD21-F1
#
_entry.id   AF-A0A5D3DD21-F1
#
_cell.length_a   1.000
_cell.length_b   1.000
_cell.length_c   1.000
_cell.angle_alpha   90.00
_cell.angle_beta   90.00
_cell.angle_gamma   90.00
#
_symmetry.space_group_name_H-M   'P 1'
#
loop_
_entity.id
_entity.type
_entity.pdbx_description
1 polymer ?
#
loop_
_entity_poly.entity_id
_entity_poly.type
_entity_poly.pdbx_seq_one_letter_code
_entity_poly.pdbx_strand_id
1 'polypeptide(L)'
;MVNIGGNTINAQAIDHYILRKPMSINIEDDNKEAIVRKLYGLESSEPNVTFALCCGTRSSPAVRIYSGEGVVAELERSKLEYLQASVVVTSSKRVAVPELLIRSLPEFSSADMKTVVEWVCHQLPTSGSLRKSIVECFRGHPKTQPTIDTLSYDFEFQYLLPL
;
A
#
# COMPACT_ATOMS: atom_id res chain seq x y z
N MET A 1 -6.43 -25.43 -7.41
CA MET A 1 -5.13 -25.18 -8.06
C MET A 1 -5.41 -24.52 -9.40
N VAL A 2 -4.53 -23.63 -9.85
CA VAL A 2 -4.65 -22.92 -11.14
C VAL A 2 -3.44 -23.27 -12.00
N ASN A 3 -3.64 -23.40 -13.32
CA ASN A 3 -2.55 -23.60 -14.28
C ASN A 3 -2.22 -22.26 -14.94
N ILE A 4 -0.96 -21.83 -14.82
CA ILE A 4 -0.42 -20.59 -15.41
C ILE A 4 0.83 -20.97 -16.20
N GLY A 5 0.80 -20.76 -17.52
CA GLY A 5 1.95 -21.03 -18.40
C GLY A 5 2.43 -22.49 -18.37
N GLY A 6 1.54 -23.45 -18.11
CA GLY A 6 1.88 -24.87 -18.00
C GLY A 6 2.32 -25.31 -16.60
N ASN A 7 2.43 -24.39 -15.64
CA ASN A 7 2.78 -24.68 -14.26
C ASN A 7 1.56 -24.62 -13.35
N THR A 8 1.44 -25.58 -12.44
CA THR A 8 0.34 -25.62 -11.48
C THR A 8 0.75 -24.93 -10.18
N ILE A 9 -0.05 -23.97 -9.74
CA ILE A 9 0.16 -23.23 -8.48
C ILE A 9 -1.12 -23.24 -7.63
N ASN A 10 -0.96 -23.26 -6.30
CA ASN A 10 -2.05 -23.24 -5.35
C ASN A 10 -2.25 -21.82 -4.76
N ALA A 11 -3.39 -21.60 -4.10
CA ALA A 11 -3.74 -20.28 -3.58
C ALA A 11 -2.76 -19.76 -2.51
N GLN A 12 -2.25 -20.65 -1.66
CA GLN A 12 -1.28 -20.28 -0.62
C GLN A 12 0.05 -19.80 -1.23
N ALA A 13 0.53 -20.47 -2.28
CA ALA A 13 1.73 -20.07 -3.00
C ALA A 13 1.53 -18.74 -3.74
N ILE A 14 0.34 -18.47 -4.28
CA ILE A 14 0.02 -17.16 -4.87
C ILE A 14 0.05 -16.08 -3.79
N ASP A 15 -0.64 -16.29 -2.67
CA ASP A 15 -0.74 -15.31 -1.57
C ASP A 15 0.64 -14.95 -1.00
N HIS A 16 1.47 -15.96 -0.76
CA HIS A 16 2.79 -15.77 -0.14
C HIS A 16 3.84 -15.29 -1.15
N TYR A 17 4.04 -16.01 -2.27
CA TYR A 17 5.18 -15.77 -3.16
C TYR A 17 4.91 -14.71 -4.24
N ILE A 18 3.65 -14.46 -4.59
CA ILE A 18 3.29 -13.51 -5.65
C ILE A 18 2.73 -12.22 -5.05
N LEU A 19 1.73 -12.33 -4.18
CA LEU A 19 1.01 -11.19 -3.63
C LEU A 19 1.69 -10.59 -2.39
N ARG A 20 2.65 -11.30 -1.78
CA ARG A 20 3.42 -10.83 -0.61
C ARG A 20 2.54 -10.43 0.56
N LYS A 21 1.52 -11.24 0.86
CA LYS A 21 0.83 -11.06 2.14
C LYS A 21 1.86 -11.32 3.25
N PRO A 22 2.15 -10.35 4.14
CA PRO A 22 3.19 -10.53 5.15
C PRO A 22 2.72 -11.61 6.11
N MET A 23 3.23 -12.82 5.93
CA MET A 23 3.06 -13.92 6.87
C MET A 23 4.44 -14.52 7.09
N SER A 24 5.00 -14.26 8.28
CA SER A 24 6.18 -14.92 8.88
C SER A 24 7.34 -15.24 7.92
N ILE A 25 8.38 -14.41 7.98
CA ILE A 25 9.67 -14.59 7.28
C ILE A 25 10.35 -15.85 7.82
N ASN A 26 10.31 -16.96 7.09
CA ASN A 26 11.16 -18.12 7.31
C ASN A 26 12.21 -18.17 6.20
N ILE A 27 13.49 -18.39 6.54
CA ILE A 27 14.61 -18.37 5.58
C ILE A 27 14.48 -19.44 4.48
N GLU A 28 13.85 -20.58 4.78
CA GLU A 28 13.55 -21.61 3.78
C GLU A 28 12.50 -21.18 2.75
N ASP A 29 11.68 -20.20 3.11
CA ASP A 29 10.61 -19.65 2.27
C ASP A 29 11.19 -18.71 1.22
N ASP A 30 12.23 -17.93 1.55
CA ASP A 30 12.90 -17.00 0.63
C ASP A 30 13.47 -17.70 -0.62
N ASN A 31 14.11 -18.86 -0.44
CA ASN A 31 14.64 -19.63 -1.58
C ASN A 31 13.53 -20.15 -2.49
N LYS A 32 12.40 -20.57 -1.90
CA LYS A 32 11.22 -21.02 -2.67
C LYS A 32 10.52 -19.85 -3.35
N GLU A 33 10.41 -18.70 -2.68
CA GLU A 33 9.90 -17.46 -3.25
C GLU A 33 10.69 -17.09 -4.52
N ALA A 34 12.02 -17.04 -4.42
CA ALA A 34 12.88 -16.66 -5.54
C ALA A 34 12.69 -17.58 -6.76
N ILE A 35 12.58 -18.89 -6.54
CA ILE A 35 12.33 -19.88 -7.61
C ILE A 35 10.95 -19.66 -8.24
N VAL A 36 9.91 -19.55 -7.42
CA VAL A 36 8.53 -19.34 -7.89
C VAL A 36 8.42 -18.04 -8.68
N ARG A 37 8.97 -16.95 -8.15
CA ARG A 37 8.94 -15.64 -8.81
C ARG A 37 9.69 -15.66 -10.14
N LYS A 38 10.86 -16.29 -10.20
CA LYS A 38 11.60 -16.47 -11.46
C LYS A 38 10.79 -17.28 -12.49
N LEU A 39 10.13 -18.35 -12.06
CA LEU A 39 9.30 -19.20 -12.94
C LEU A 39 8.16 -18.41 -13.60
N TYR A 40 7.58 -17.44 -12.88
CA TYR A 40 6.49 -16.60 -13.37
C TYR A 40 6.95 -15.23 -13.90
N GLY A 41 8.26 -14.98 -14.04
CA GLY A 41 8.79 -13.71 -14.55
C GLY A 41 8.61 -12.51 -13.60
N LEU A 42 8.46 -12.76 -12.30
CA LEU A 42 8.23 -11.77 -11.24
C LEU A 42 9.52 -11.44 -10.46
N GLU A 43 10.64 -11.28 -11.16
CA GLU A 43 11.96 -11.09 -10.56
C GLU A 43 12.02 -9.81 -9.70
N SER A 44 11.44 -8.72 -10.17
CA SER A 44 11.11 -7.55 -9.36
C SER A 44 9.72 -7.69 -8.75
N SER A 45 9.52 -7.08 -7.59
CA SER A 45 8.20 -7.06 -6.98
C SER A 45 7.52 -5.76 -7.30
N GLU A 46 6.23 -5.87 -7.60
CA GLU A 46 5.35 -4.74 -7.78
C GLU A 46 5.03 -4.10 -6.41
N PRO A 47 5.57 -2.90 -6.10
CA PRO A 47 5.36 -2.26 -4.79
C PRO A 47 3.90 -1.92 -4.52
N ASN A 48 3.10 -1.71 -5.57
CA ASN A 48 1.69 -1.36 -5.41
C ASN A 48 0.79 -2.54 -5.08
N VAL A 49 1.31 -3.79 -5.12
CA VAL A 49 0.51 -5.00 -4.92
C VAL A 49 -0.23 -4.99 -3.58
N THR A 50 0.37 -4.44 -2.51
CA THR A 50 -0.30 -4.35 -1.21
C THR A 50 -1.61 -3.57 -1.30
N PHE A 51 -1.65 -2.48 -2.07
CA PHE A 51 -2.86 -1.66 -2.20
C PHE A 51 -3.95 -2.34 -3.03
N ALA A 52 -3.70 -3.52 -3.58
CA ALA A 52 -4.70 -4.36 -4.24
C ALA A 52 -5.28 -5.45 -3.33
N LEU A 53 -4.68 -5.70 -2.16
CA LEU A 53 -5.07 -6.80 -1.28
C LEU A 53 -6.08 -6.34 -0.24
N CYS A 54 -7.36 -6.52 -0.54
CA CYS A 54 -8.41 -6.32 0.44
C CYS A 54 -8.56 -7.55 1.34
N CYS A 55 -8.38 -7.37 2.66
CA CYS A 55 -8.61 -8.42 3.66
C CYS A 55 -9.99 -8.33 4.33
N GLY A 56 -10.87 -7.44 3.84
CA GLY A 56 -12.21 -7.22 4.38
C GLY A 56 -12.25 -6.48 5.71
N THR A 57 -11.24 -5.64 5.97
CA THR A 57 -11.17 -4.80 7.17
C THR A 57 -11.32 -3.32 6.81
N ARG A 58 -11.65 -2.49 7.80
CA ARG A 58 -11.82 -1.05 7.63
C ARG A 58 -10.55 -0.32 7.20
N SER A 59 -9.38 -0.86 7.54
CA SER A 59 -8.08 -0.34 7.05
C SER A 59 -7.59 -1.02 5.76
N SER A 60 -8.36 -1.92 5.16
CA SER A 60 -7.99 -2.54 3.88
C SER A 60 -8.23 -1.58 2.70
N PRO A 61 -7.48 -1.73 1.60
CA PRO A 61 -7.84 -1.13 0.32
C PRO A 61 -9.23 -1.58 -0.16
N ALA A 62 -9.80 -0.81 -1.10
CA ALA A 62 -11.06 -1.14 -1.73
C ALA A 62 -10.98 -2.47 -2.50
N VAL A 63 -12.08 -3.22 -2.52
CA VAL A 63 -12.19 -4.49 -3.25
C VAL A 63 -12.18 -4.23 -4.74
N ARG A 64 -11.20 -4.75 -5.48
CA ARG A 64 -11.12 -4.58 -6.93
C ARG A 64 -10.88 -5.89 -7.66
N ILE A 65 -11.42 -5.99 -8.87
CA ILE A 65 -11.16 -7.08 -9.80
C ILE A 65 -10.10 -6.61 -10.78
N TYR A 66 -8.99 -7.34 -10.86
CA TYR A 66 -7.88 -7.03 -11.76
C TYR A 66 -7.91 -7.96 -12.96
N SER A 67 -7.66 -7.40 -14.14
CA SER A 67 -7.45 -8.15 -15.37
C SER A 67 -5.98 -8.05 -15.78
N GLY A 68 -5.48 -9.01 -16.57
CA GLY A 68 -4.12 -8.93 -17.09
C GLY A 68 -3.90 -7.69 -17.97
N GLU A 69 -4.94 -7.24 -18.66
CA GLU A 69 -4.91 -5.99 -19.42
C GLU A 69 -4.94 -4.80 -18.45
N GLY A 70 -3.91 -3.95 -18.53
CA GLY A 70 -3.85 -2.72 -17.74
C GLY A 70 -3.58 -2.90 -16.24
N VAL A 71 -3.17 -4.10 -15.77
CA VAL A 71 -2.93 -4.37 -14.34
C VAL A 71 -2.05 -3.32 -13.66
N VAL A 72 -0.99 -2.85 -14.34
CA VAL A 72 -0.08 -1.82 -13.80
C VAL A 72 -0.82 -0.52 -13.50
N ALA A 73 -1.67 -0.07 -14.43
CA ALA A 73 -2.45 1.15 -14.24
C ALA A 73 -3.53 0.98 -13.15
N GLU A 74 -4.12 -0.20 -13.04
CA GLU A 74 -5.09 -0.51 -11.99
C GLU A 74 -4.45 -0.54 -10.61
N LEU A 75 -3.24 -1.07 -10.47
CA LEU A 75 -2.48 -1.08 -9.22
C LEU A 75 -2.08 0.33 -8.79
N GLU A 76 -1.60 1.16 -9.72
CA GLU A 76 -1.33 2.57 -9.47
C GLU A 76 -2.60 3.32 -9.02
N ARG A 77 -3.75 3.07 -9.69
CA ARG A 77 -5.01 3.66 -9.28
C ARG A 77 -5.43 3.21 -7.88
N SER A 78 -5.27 1.92 -7.57
CA SER A 78 -5.59 1.36 -6.25
C SER A 78 -4.78 2.01 -5.13
N LYS A 79 -3.47 2.23 -5.34
CA LYS A 79 -2.63 2.99 -4.42
C LYS A 79 -3.17 4.40 -4.22
N LEU A 80 -3.45 5.13 -5.30
CA LEU A 80 -3.90 6.52 -5.22
C LEU A 80 -5.22 6.66 -4.46
N GLU A 81 -6.20 5.81 -4.76
CA GLU A 81 -7.49 5.77 -4.05
C GLU A 81 -7.30 5.44 -2.58
N TYR A 82 -6.47 4.44 -2.27
CA TYR A 82 -6.17 4.09 -0.89
C TYR A 82 -5.55 5.27 -0.13
N LEU A 83 -4.53 5.93 -0.69
CA LEU A 83 -3.89 7.09 -0.06
C LEU A 83 -4.88 8.23 0.16
N GLN A 84 -5.76 8.48 -0.81
CA GLN A 84 -6.78 9.52 -0.71
C GLN A 84 -7.84 9.22 0.36
N ALA A 85 -8.20 7.96 0.54
CA ALA A 85 -9.22 7.54 1.50
C ALA A 85 -8.67 7.40 2.94
N SER A 86 -7.39 7.05 3.10
CA SER A 86 -6.83 6.63 4.39
C SER A 86 -5.96 7.68 5.08
N VAL A 87 -5.37 8.61 4.33
CA VAL A 87 -4.55 9.69 4.91
C VAL A 87 -5.44 10.81 5.39
N VAL A 88 -5.28 11.20 6.65
CA VAL A 88 -6.10 12.23 7.28
C VAL A 88 -5.26 13.49 7.51
N VAL A 89 -5.77 14.63 7.07
CA VAL A 89 -5.21 15.95 7.40
C VAL A 89 -6.26 16.75 8.11
N THR A 90 -5.93 17.31 9.27
CA THR A 90 -6.84 18.14 10.06
C THR A 90 -6.45 19.61 10.02
N SER A 91 -7.41 20.48 10.32
CA SER A 91 -7.17 21.93 10.48
C SER A 91 -6.23 22.26 11.65
N SER A 92 -6.07 21.35 12.61
CA SER A 92 -5.15 21.49 13.74
C SER A 92 -3.69 21.16 13.38
N LYS A 93 -3.32 21.23 12.10
CA LYS A 93 -2.00 20.88 11.56
C LYS A 93 -1.53 19.48 11.93
N ARG A 94 -2.44 18.50 11.87
CA ARG A 94 -2.11 17.09 12.10
C ARG A 94 -2.23 16.32 10.80
N VAL A 95 -1.22 15.51 10.50
CA VAL A 95 -1.24 14.54 9.40
C VAL A 95 -1.16 13.14 9.99
N ALA A 96 -2.14 12.29 9.66
CA ALA A 96 -2.15 10.92 10.13
C ALA A 96 -2.08 9.96 8.94
N VAL A 97 -1.11 9.04 8.99
CA VAL A 97 -0.78 8.09 7.91
C VAL A 97 -1.14 6.68 8.36
N PRO A 98 -1.80 5.85 7.54
CA PRO A 98 -2.19 4.50 7.95
C PRO A 98 -0.98 3.58 8.20
N GLU A 99 -1.03 2.81 9.29
CA GLU A 99 -0.03 1.79 9.64
C GLU A 99 0.24 0.81 8.50
N LEU A 100 -0.80 0.44 7.73
CA LEU A 100 -0.64 -0.42 6.57
C LEU A 100 0.39 0.16 5.59
N LEU A 101 0.36 1.48 5.31
CA LEU A 101 1.34 2.08 4.40
C LEU A 101 2.78 1.92 4.93
N ILE A 102 2.97 2.14 6.23
CA ILE A 102 4.28 2.05 6.88
C ILE A 102 4.81 0.62 6.82
N ARG A 103 3.95 -0.37 7.10
CA ARG A 103 4.33 -1.78 7.12
C ARG A 103 4.58 -2.36 5.73
N SER A 104 3.92 -1.82 4.71
CA SER A 104 3.92 -2.37 3.36
C SER A 104 5.14 -1.98 2.53
N LEU A 105 5.82 -0.89 2.90
CA LEU A 105 6.95 -0.36 2.15
C LEU A 105 8.23 -0.51 2.98
N PRO A 106 9.17 -1.38 2.59
CA PRO A 106 10.42 -1.61 3.33
C PRO A 106 11.19 -0.31 3.61
N GLU A 107 11.17 0.63 2.65
CA GLU A 107 11.81 1.94 2.76
C GLU A 107 11.29 2.77 3.94
N PHE A 108 10.09 2.48 4.46
CA PHE A 108 9.49 3.19 5.59
C PHE A 108 9.83 2.58 6.95
N SER A 109 10.42 1.39 6.99
CA SER A 109 10.73 0.70 8.26
C SER A 109 11.73 1.46 9.13
N SER A 110 12.60 2.26 8.51
CA SER A 110 13.60 3.10 9.18
C SER A 110 13.50 4.57 8.79
N ALA A 111 12.45 4.97 8.07
CA ALA A 111 12.28 6.35 7.62
C ALA A 111 11.69 7.22 8.73
N ASP A 112 12.10 8.48 8.74
CA ASP A 112 11.39 9.50 9.51
C ASP A 112 9.98 9.71 8.94
N MET A 113 9.00 9.98 9.82
CA MET A 113 7.60 10.15 9.41
C MET A 113 7.40 11.34 8.49
N LYS A 114 8.29 12.34 8.53
CA LYS A 114 8.26 13.44 7.56
C LYS A 114 8.57 12.95 6.15
N THR A 115 9.55 12.06 5.98
CA THR A 115 9.89 11.46 4.67
C THR A 115 8.72 10.65 4.12
N VAL A 116 7.98 9.93 4.97
CA VAL A 116 6.78 9.21 4.57
C VAL A 116 5.70 10.18 4.07
N VAL A 117 5.42 11.26 4.81
CA VAL A 117 4.42 12.26 4.40
C VAL A 117 4.85 12.99 3.12
N GLU A 118 6.13 13.29 2.96
CA GLU A 118 6.68 13.83 1.72
C GLU A 118 6.44 12.86 0.57
N TRP A 119 6.72 11.57 0.74
CA TRP A 119 6.43 10.56 -0.28
C TRP A 119 4.94 10.52 -0.64
N VAL A 120 4.04 10.49 0.36
CA VAL A 120 2.58 10.53 0.13
C VAL A 120 2.20 11.76 -0.70
N CYS A 121 2.73 12.93 -0.34
CA CYS A 121 2.50 14.18 -1.06
C CYS A 121 2.94 14.08 -2.54
N HIS A 122 4.07 13.42 -2.82
CA HIS A 122 4.55 13.21 -4.19
C HIS A 122 3.72 12.22 -5.00
N GLN A 123 3.15 11.18 -4.36
CA GLN A 123 2.26 10.23 -5.04
C GLN A 123 0.94 10.88 -5.45
N LEU A 124 0.41 11.81 -4.64
CA LEU A 124 -0.90 12.40 -4.88
C LEU A 124 -0.91 13.36 -6.09
N PRO A 125 -2.03 13.44 -6.84
CA PRO A 125 -2.18 14.39 -7.94
C PRO A 125 -1.97 15.84 -7.49
N THR A 126 -1.22 16.63 -8.27
CA THR A 126 -0.91 18.04 -7.97
C THR A 126 -2.15 18.91 -7.77
N SER A 127 -3.25 18.59 -8.47
CA SER A 127 -4.53 19.31 -8.36
C SER A 127 -5.41 18.83 -7.19
N GLY A 128 -5.08 17.71 -6.55
CA GLY A 128 -5.88 17.06 -5.51
C GLY A 128 -5.96 17.86 -4.21
N SER A 129 -7.14 17.84 -3.57
CA SER A 129 -7.40 18.53 -2.30
C SER A 129 -6.49 18.03 -1.19
N LEU A 130 -6.34 16.70 -1.04
CA LEU A 130 -5.50 16.10 0.00
C LEU A 130 -4.04 16.59 -0.08
N ARG A 131 -3.45 16.60 -1.28
CA ARG A 131 -2.08 17.10 -1.47
C ARG A 131 -1.95 18.56 -1.07
N LYS A 132 -2.93 19.40 -1.44
CA LYS A 132 -2.96 20.82 -1.03
C LYS A 132 -3.04 20.97 0.48
N SER A 133 -3.89 20.19 1.14
CA SER A 133 -4.02 20.19 2.60
C SER A 133 -2.72 19.75 3.29
N ILE A 134 -2.03 18.72 2.78
CA ILE A 134 -0.71 18.33 3.30
C ILE A 134 0.26 19.51 3.14
N VAL A 135 0.42 20.07 1.93
CA VAL A 135 1.36 21.17 1.69
C VAL A 135 1.06 22.39 2.57
N GLU A 136 -0.20 22.72 2.78
CA GLU A 136 -0.64 23.82 3.65
C GLU A 136 -0.34 23.53 5.12
N CYS A 137 -0.51 22.28 5.57
CA CYS A 137 -0.20 21.84 6.93
C CYS A 137 1.28 22.08 7.29
N PHE A 138 2.19 21.88 6.33
CA PHE A 138 3.62 22.16 6.50
C PHE A 138 4.02 23.62 6.19
N ARG A 139 3.09 24.45 5.70
CA ARG A 139 3.32 25.87 5.43
C ARG A 139 3.06 26.67 6.71
N GLY A 140 4.11 27.11 7.40
CA GLY A 140 3.95 27.95 8.59
C GLY A 140 5.25 28.26 9.33
N HIS A 141 5.13 29.09 10.38
CA HIS A 141 6.25 29.46 11.23
C HIS A 141 6.82 28.23 11.99
N PRO A 142 8.13 28.19 12.24
CA PRO A 142 8.83 27.05 12.87
C PRO A 142 8.33 26.70 14.29
N LYS A 143 7.57 27.57 14.96
CA LYS A 143 6.94 27.30 16.27
C LYS A 143 5.63 26.48 16.19
N THR A 144 5.09 26.25 15.00
CA THR A 144 3.86 25.45 14.77
C THR A 144 4.15 24.35 13.75
N GLN A 145 5.08 23.45 14.08
CA GLN A 145 5.31 22.29 13.23
C GLN A 145 4.11 21.35 13.27
N PRO A 146 3.75 20.73 12.14
CA PRO A 146 2.65 19.79 12.12
C PRO A 146 3.00 18.53 12.91
N THR A 147 2.00 17.97 13.58
CA THR A 147 2.12 16.66 14.23
C THR A 147 1.89 15.58 13.19
N ILE A 148 2.77 14.58 13.13
CA ILE A 148 2.65 13.44 12.23
C ILE A 148 2.41 12.19 13.06
N ASP A 149 1.27 11.54 12.86
CA ASP A 149 0.86 10.35 13.59
C ASP A 149 0.67 9.16 12.66
N THR A 150 0.76 7.97 13.24
CA THR A 150 0.34 6.73 12.57
C THR A 150 -1.07 6.35 13.01
N LEU A 151 -1.96 6.03 12.06
CA LEU A 151 -3.28 5.47 12.33
C LEU A 151 -3.15 3.96 12.48
N SER A 152 -3.52 3.42 13.64
CA SER A 152 -3.53 1.98 13.89
C SER A 152 -4.43 1.23 12.91
N TYR A 153 -4.04 0.00 12.59
CA TYR A 153 -4.84 -0.86 11.73
C TYR A 153 -6.16 -1.26 12.39
N ASP A 154 -7.26 -0.97 11.71
CA ASP A 154 -8.60 -1.31 12.15
C ASP A 154 -9.06 -2.60 11.48
N PHE A 155 -9.30 -3.62 12.31
CA PHE A 155 -9.72 -4.96 11.90
C PHE A 155 -11.24 -5.12 11.80
N GLU A 156 -12.03 -4.09 12.10
CA GLU A 156 -13.47 -4.12 11.93
C GLU A 156 -13.84 -4.45 10.49
N PHE A 157 -14.81 -5.35 10.30
CA PHE A 157 -15.17 -5.82 8.97
C PHE A 157 -15.81 -4.70 8.13
N GLN A 158 -15.24 -4.43 6.96
CA GLN A 158 -15.83 -3.53 5.98
C GLN A 158 -15.32 -3.86 4.58
N TYR A 159 -16.23 -3.81 3.61
CA TYR A 159 -15.86 -3.76 2.20
C TYR A 159 -16.16 -2.38 1.63
N LEU A 160 -15.12 -1.74 1.09
CA LEU A 160 -15.25 -0.57 0.25
C LEU A 160 -15.21 -1.04 -1.21
N LEU A 161 -16.22 -0.67 -1.99
CA LEU A 161 -16.24 -0.92 -3.42
C LEU A 161 -15.68 0.33 -4.13
N PRO A 162 -14.85 0.16 -5.17
CA PRO A 162 -14.35 1.26 -5.97
C PRO A 162 -15.53 1.96 -6.65
N LEU A 163 -15.44 3.30 -6.73
CA LEU A 163 -16.43 4.16 -7.37
C LEU A 163 -16.32 4.14 -8.90
#